data_AF-A0A538I9M0-F1
#
_entry.id   AF-A0A538I9M0-F1
#
_cell.length_a   1.000
_cell.length_b   1.000
_cell.length_c   1.000
_cell.angle_alpha   90.00
_cell.angle_beta   90.00
_cell.angle_gamma   90.00
#
_symmetry.space_group_name_H-M   'P 1'
#
loop_
_entity.id
_entity.type
_entity.pdbx_description
1 polymer ?
#
loop_
_entity_poly.entity_id
_entity_poly.type
_entity_poly.pdbx_seq_one_letter_code
_entity_poly.pdbx_strand_id
1 'polypeptide(L)' 'EETSDDRYYRFERRYGSFSRAVGLPQGVDESQISASYRDGVLEVRVPKPAEQKPRKIELQKTVEATSSNN' A
#
# COMPACT_ATOMS: atom_id res chain seq x y z
N GLU A 1 -18.66 -27.85 20.36
CA GLU A 1 -18.22 -26.64 21.07
C GLU A 1 -19.25 -25.55 20.75
N GLU A 2 -19.92 -25.04 21.78
CA GLU A 2 -21.09 -24.16 21.67
C GLU A 2 -20.77 -22.86 20.93
N THR A 3 -21.70 -22.35 20.13
CA THR A 3 -22.01 -20.90 20.16
C THR A 3 -23.47 -20.67 19.76
N SER A 4 -24.10 -19.84 20.57
CA SER A 4 -25.53 -19.59 20.74
C SER A 4 -26.28 -19.15 19.48
N ASP A 5 -27.48 -19.68 19.36
CA ASP A 5 -28.53 -19.28 18.43
C ASP A 5 -29.12 -17.92 18.84
N ASP A 6 -28.33 -16.85 18.72
CA ASP A 6 -28.80 -15.47 18.92
C ASP A 6 -29.67 -15.06 17.73
N ARG A 7 -30.98 -15.21 17.88
CA ARG A 7 -31.98 -14.87 16.86
C ARG A 7 -32.11 -13.34 16.73
N TYR A 8 -31.24 -12.74 15.92
CA TYR A 8 -31.38 -11.35 15.49
C TYR A 8 -32.59 -11.22 14.54
N TYR A 9 -33.52 -10.30 14.83
CA TYR A 9 -34.59 -9.93 13.87
C TYR A 9 -34.03 -9.22 12.63
N ARG A 10 -32.95 -8.46 12.80
CA ARG A 10 -32.23 -7.78 11.72
C ARG A 10 -30.78 -7.51 12.13
N PHE A 11 -29.85 -7.75 11.20
CA PHE A 11 -28.42 -7.56 11.40
C PHE A 11 -27.86 -6.74 10.23
N GLU A 12 -27.42 -5.50 10.50
CA GLU A 12 -27.05 -4.53 9.44
C GLU A 12 -25.56 -4.16 9.46
N ARG A 13 -24.87 -4.46 10.56
CA ARG A 13 -23.44 -4.18 10.74
C ARG A 13 -22.62 -5.25 10.06
N ARG A 14 -21.49 -4.88 9.46
CA ARG A 14 -20.52 -5.89 8.98
C ARG A 14 -19.82 -6.53 10.19
N TYR A 15 -19.61 -7.84 10.13
CA TYR A 15 -18.92 -8.63 11.16
C TYR A 15 -17.96 -9.63 10.52
N GLY A 16 -17.04 -10.15 11.32
CA GLY A 16 -15.98 -11.06 10.89
C GLY A 16 -14.64 -10.36 10.69
N SER A 17 -13.64 -11.14 10.27
CA SER A 17 -12.29 -10.65 10.02
C SER A 17 -12.24 -9.73 8.80
N PHE A 18 -11.44 -8.67 8.87
CA PHE A 18 -11.20 -7.78 7.74
C PHE A 18 -9.70 -7.56 7.55
N SER A 19 -9.28 -7.36 6.31
CA SER A 19 -7.91 -7.00 5.94
C SER A 19 -7.95 -6.02 4.77
N ARG A 20 -7.04 -5.04 4.78
CA ARG A 20 -6.82 -4.10 3.67
C ARG A 20 -5.33 -3.86 3.51
N ALA A 21 -4.91 -3.69 2.25
CA ALA A 21 -3.57 -3.26 1.89
C ALA A 21 -3.65 -1.89 1.21
N VAL A 22 -2.71 -1.01 1.52
CA VAL A 22 -2.56 0.31 0.90
C VAL A 22 -1.12 0.43 0.42
N GLY A 23 -0.94 0.73 -0.86
CA GLY A 23 0.39 0.96 -1.42
C GLY A 23 0.96 2.28 -0.91
N LEU A 24 2.22 2.26 -0.47
CA LEU A 24 2.94 3.44 -0.02
C LEU A 24 3.97 3.88 -1.07
N PRO A 25 4.34 5.17 -1.11
CA PRO A 25 5.46 5.64 -1.91
C PRO A 25 6.77 4.92 -1.55
N GLN A 26 7.69 4.82 -2.50
CA GLN A 26 9.01 4.24 -2.25
C GLN A 26 9.81 5.09 -1.25
N GLY A 27 10.61 4.44 -0.41
CA GLY A 27 11.55 5.09 0.50
C GLY A 27 10.94 5.52 1.84
N VAL A 28 9.73 5.06 2.16
CA VAL A 28 9.16 5.19 3.51
C VAL A 28 10.03 4.41 4.49
N ASP A 29 10.33 5.02 5.64
CA ASP A 29 10.98 4.37 6.76
C ASP A 29 9.93 3.72 7.66
N GLU A 30 9.91 2.39 7.66
CA GLU A 30 8.97 1.58 8.44
C GLU A 30 9.12 1.79 9.95
N SER A 31 10.32 2.13 10.43
CA SER A 31 10.59 2.33 11.86
C SER A 31 9.88 3.55 12.44
N GLN A 32 9.44 4.48 11.58
CA GLN A 32 8.79 5.73 11.95
C GLN A 32 7.27 5.68 11.77
N ILE A 33 6.71 4.54 11.36
CA ILE A 33 5.25 4.37 11.26
C ILE A 33 4.66 4.28 12.67
N SER A 34 3.57 5.01 12.90
CA SER A 34 2.82 4.95 14.16
C SER A 34 1.34 4.74 13.91
N ALA A 35 0.65 4.14 14.88
CA ALA A 35 -0.78 3.89 14.80
C ALA A 35 -1.45 4.23 16.13
N SER A 36 -2.70 4.69 16.04
CA SER A 36 -3.56 4.92 17.20
C SER A 36 -4.99 4.50 16.89
N TYR A 37 -5.69 3.98 17.90
CA TYR A 37 -7.08 3.57 17.79
C TYR A 37 -7.93 4.34 18.80
N ARG A 38 -8.91 5.09 18.30
CA ARG A 38 -9.78 5.92 19.13
C ARG A 38 -11.17 6.01 18.50
N ASP A 39 -12.20 5.87 19.33
CA ASP A 39 -13.61 6.04 18.94
C ASP A 39 -14.03 5.23 17.69
N GLY A 40 -13.50 4.01 17.55
CA GLY A 40 -13.82 3.13 16.44
C GLY A 40 -12.96 3.32 15.18
N VAL A 41 -12.00 4.26 15.20
CA VAL A 41 -11.17 4.61 14.04
C VAL A 41 -9.71 4.22 14.29
N LEU A 42 -9.14 3.45 13.36
CA LEU A 42 -7.70 3.20 13.29
C LEU A 42 -7.04 4.30 12.44
N GLU A 43 -6.23 5.15 13.07
CA GLU A 43 -5.39 6.13 12.40
C GLU A 43 -3.97 5.58 12.28
N VAL A 44 -3.45 5.47 11.06
CA VAL A 44 -2.07 5.07 10.76
C VAL A 44 -1.34 6.28 10.17
N ARG A 45 -0.26 6.72 10.82
CA ARG A 45 0.57 7.84 10.37
C ARG A 45 1.85 7.30 9.74
N VAL A 46 2.03 7.61 8.46
CA VAL A 46 3.21 7.26 7.68
C VAL A 46 3.95 8.56 7.33
N PRO A 47 5.14 8.80 7.89
CA PRO A 47 5.95 9.95 7.54
C PRO A 47 6.32 9.95 6.05
N LYS A 48 6.42 11.15 5.48
CA LYS A 48 6.86 11.29 4.09
C LYS A 48 8.30 10.80 3.95
N PRO A 49 8.63 10.04 2.90
CA PRO A 49 10.01 9.65 2.63
C PRO A 49 10.88 10.89 2.43
N ALA A 50 12.15 10.80 2.79
CA ALA A 50 13.12 11.85 2.49
C ALA A 50 13.18 12.08 0.97
N GLU A 51 13.27 13.35 0.54
CA GLU A 51 13.33 13.67 -0.88
C GLU A 51 14.56 13.03 -1.51
N GLN A 52 14.33 12.12 -2.46
CA GLN A 52 15.40 11.60 -3.29
C GLN A 52 15.80 12.67 -4.31
N LYS A 53 17.08 13.02 -4.33
CA LYS A 53 17.63 13.92 -5.36
C LYS A 53 17.40 13.29 -6.74
N PRO A 54 16.93 14.06 -7.74
CA PRO A 54 16.69 13.53 -9.07
C PRO A 54 18.00 12.96 -9.65
N ARG A 55 17.92 11.74 -10.19
CA ARG A 55 19.04 11.11 -10.91
C ARG A 55 18.86 11.35 -12.41
N LYS A 56 19.89 11.89 -13.06
CA LYS A 56 19.94 11.97 -14.52
C LYS A 56 20.30 10.58 -15.06
N ILE A 57 19.41 10.00 -15.85
CA ILE A 57 19.66 8.73 -16.55
C ILE A 57 20.10 9.10 -17.96
N GLU A 58 21.34 8.72 -18.33
CA GLU A 58 21.84 8.91 -19.69
C GLU A 58 21.36 7.76 -20.58
N LEU A 59 20.80 8.10 -21.75
CA LEU A 59 20.37 7.11 -22.75
C LEU A 59 21.57 6.66 -23.57
N GLN A 60 21.85 5.35 -23.59
CA GLN A 60 22.80 4.77 -24.52
C GLN A 60 22.11 4.54 -25.87
N LYS A 61 22.69 5.06 -26.96
CA LYS A 61 22.21 4.79 -28.33
C LYS A 61 22.43 3.30 -28.65
N THR A 62 21.36 2.53 -28.71
CA THR A 62 21.37 1.23 -29.39
C THR A 62 21.38 1.50 -30.89
N VAL A 63 22.51 1.21 -31.55
CA VAL A 63 22.60 1.20 -33.02
C VAL A 63 22.08 -0.16 -33.47
N GLU A 64 20.88 -0.19 -34.02
CA GLU A 64 20.36 -1.37 -34.71
C GLU A 64 21.17 -1.59 -35.98
N ALA A 65 21.75 -2.78 -36.09
CA ALA A 65 22.56 -3.20 -37.22
C ALA A 65 21.72 -3.25 -38.51
N THR A 66 22.20 -2.52 -39.51
CA THR A 66 22.17 -2.82 -40.96
C THR A 66 20.83 -3.19 -41.60
N SER A 67 20.18 -2.19 -42.20
CA SER A 67 19.32 -2.39 -43.37
C SER A 67 20.16 -2.57 -44.64
N SER A 68 19.94 -3.69 -45.34
CA SER A 68 19.74 -3.86 -46.79
C SER A 68 20.63 -3.13 -47.83
N ASN A 69 21.22 -3.96 -48.71
CA ASN A 69 21.51 -3.80 -50.15
C ASN A 69 22.37 -2.61 -50.66
N ASN A 70 23.55 -2.92 -51.19
CA ASN A 70 23.80 -3.04 -52.64
C ASN A 70 25.10 -3.84 -52.86
#